data_AF-A0A6P4I832-F1
#
_entry.id   AF-A0A6P4I832-F1
#
_cell.length_a   1.000
_cell.length_b   1.000
_cell.length_c   1.000
_cell.angle_alpha   90.00
_cell.angle_beta   90.00
_cell.angle_gamma   90.00
#
_symmetry.space_group_name_H-M   'P 1'
#
loop_
_entity.id
_entity.type
_entity.pdbx_description
1 polymer ?
#
loop_
_entity_poly.entity_id
_entity_poly.type
_entity_poly.pdbx_seq_one_letter_code
_entity_poly.pdbx_strand_id
1 'polypeptide(L)'
;MRRMAARVFVYGTLKRGEPNHYWLTKKENGQSRFLGKGTTEVRFPLVVGTRYNIPFLLARPGQGKHIQGEIYEVDQAMFGKLDELEDYPNYYDREEQPIRTEQDETVQCWLYLIRNFPEKLLAKEQLESYHNTPEQPYSENYLDSQPEDLNTDDE
;
A
#
# COMPACT_ATOMS: atom_id res chain seq x y z
N MET A 1 13.97 2.25 25.17
CA MET A 1 12.79 1.80 24.40
C MET A 1 12.71 2.67 23.15
N ARG A 2 12.62 2.09 21.95
CA ARG A 2 12.33 2.88 20.74
C ARG A 2 10.87 3.36 20.84
N ARG A 3 10.61 4.64 20.58
CA ARG A 3 9.25 5.20 20.61
C ARG A 3 8.52 4.80 19.33
N MET A 4 7.31 4.28 19.48
CA MET A 4 6.36 4.15 18.39
C MET A 4 6.02 5.56 17.86
N ALA A 5 6.02 5.71 16.54
CA ALA A 5 6.14 7.01 15.90
C ALA A 5 4.99 7.32 14.92
N ALA A 6 4.46 6.32 14.24
CA ALA A 6 3.44 6.50 13.21
C ALA A 6 2.45 5.33 13.18
N ARG A 7 1.23 5.59 12.69
CA ARG A 7 0.30 4.55 12.24
C ARG A 7 0.34 4.51 10.72
N VAL A 8 0.53 3.33 10.16
CA VAL A 8 0.58 3.09 8.73
C VAL A 8 -0.54 2.13 8.36
N PHE A 9 -1.27 2.45 7.29
CA PHE A 9 -2.28 1.60 6.70
C PHE A 9 -1.71 0.93 5.45
N VAL A 10 -1.69 -0.40 5.45
CA VAL A 10 -1.21 -1.21 4.32
C VAL A 10 -2.38 -1.96 3.67
N TYR A 11 -2.47 -1.87 2.35
CA TYR A 11 -3.58 -2.45 1.55
C TYR A 11 -3.12 -3.51 0.54
N GLY A 12 -1.82 -3.54 0.23
CA GLY A 12 -1.20 -4.40 -0.77
C GLY A 12 -0.31 -5.49 -0.18
N THR A 13 0.87 -5.67 -0.77
CA THR A 13 1.78 -6.81 -0.52
C THR A 13 2.34 -6.89 0.91
N LEU A 14 2.19 -5.84 1.72
CA LEU A 14 2.64 -5.79 3.11
C LEU A 14 1.64 -6.42 4.11
N LYS A 15 0.38 -6.66 3.70
CA LYS A 15 -0.62 -7.30 4.56
C LYS A 15 -0.21 -8.70 4.98
N ARG A 16 -0.73 -9.21 6.10
CA ARG A 16 -0.49 -10.60 6.52
C ARG A 16 -0.91 -11.59 5.44
N GLY A 17 -0.05 -12.58 5.21
CA GLY A 17 -0.26 -13.60 4.17
C GLY A 17 0.17 -13.16 2.77
N GLU A 18 0.52 -11.88 2.58
CA GLU A 18 1.04 -11.37 1.32
C GLU A 18 2.58 -11.44 1.26
N PRO A 19 3.18 -11.43 0.06
CA PRO A 19 4.61 -11.75 -0.13
C PRO A 19 5.59 -10.87 0.64
N ASN A 20 5.29 -9.58 0.79
CA ASN A 20 6.19 -8.61 1.44
C ASN A 20 5.93 -8.43 2.94
N HIS A 21 5.03 -9.21 3.55
CA HIS A 21 4.72 -9.07 4.98
C HIS A 21 5.95 -9.17 5.89
N TYR A 22 6.98 -9.90 5.46
CA TYR A 22 8.23 -10.03 6.20
C TYR A 22 8.91 -8.68 6.49
N TRP A 23 8.70 -7.65 5.68
CA TRP A 23 9.28 -6.32 5.91
C TRP A 23 8.86 -5.71 7.24
N LEU A 24 7.59 -5.91 7.64
CA LEU A 24 7.06 -5.42 8.91
C LEU A 24 7.52 -6.24 10.11
N THR A 25 8.04 -7.45 9.90
CA THR A 25 8.42 -8.38 10.99
C THR A 25 9.92 -8.55 11.15
N LYS A 26 10.73 -8.18 10.15
CA LYS A 26 12.19 -8.12 10.25
C LYS A 26 12.63 -7.06 11.27
N LYS A 27 13.25 -7.50 12.36
CA LYS A 27 13.75 -6.62 13.44
C LYS A 27 14.80 -5.60 12.97
N GLU A 28 15.51 -5.95 11.90
CA GLU A 28 16.51 -5.10 11.24
C GLU A 28 15.87 -3.81 10.69
N ASN A 29 14.62 -3.91 10.23
CA ASN A 29 13.89 -2.79 9.66
C ASN A 29 13.34 -1.86 10.74
N GLY A 30 13.11 -2.36 11.96
CA GLY A 30 12.56 -1.61 13.08
C GLY A 30 11.51 -2.40 13.85
N GLN A 31 10.62 -1.70 14.55
CA GLN A 31 9.51 -2.30 15.29
C GLN A 31 8.19 -1.96 14.61
N SER A 32 7.33 -2.97 14.47
CA SER A 32 5.93 -2.79 14.09
C SER A 32 5.02 -3.53 15.06
N ARG A 33 3.78 -3.05 15.19
CA ARG A 33 2.73 -3.65 16.01
C ARG A 33 1.42 -3.57 15.26
N PHE A 34 0.85 -4.73 14.93
CA PHE A 34 -0.49 -4.81 14.34
C PHE A 34 -1.54 -4.27 15.31
N LEU A 35 -2.39 -3.36 14.83
CA LEU A 35 -3.49 -2.77 15.60
C LEU A 35 -4.84 -3.41 15.25
N GLY A 36 -5.04 -3.78 14.00
CA GLY A 36 -6.31 -4.31 13.52
C GLY A 36 -6.47 -4.17 12.02
N LYS A 37 -7.59 -4.65 11.49
CA LYS A 37 -8.00 -4.35 10.12
C LYS A 37 -8.76 -3.03 10.09
N GLY A 38 -8.77 -2.42 8.91
CA GLY A 38 -9.50 -1.18 8.69
C GLY A 38 -9.86 -1.00 7.23
N THR A 39 -10.66 0.02 6.97
CA THR A 39 -11.13 0.39 5.64
C THR A 39 -11.03 1.90 5.47
N THR A 40 -10.53 2.37 4.33
CA THR A 40 -10.45 3.81 4.06
C THR A 40 -11.85 4.44 4.08
N GLU A 41 -12.03 5.58 4.74
CA GLU A 41 -13.30 6.31 4.65
C GLU A 41 -13.43 7.05 3.31
N VAL A 42 -12.30 7.44 2.72
CA VAL A 42 -12.25 7.97 1.36
C VAL A 42 -12.16 6.82 0.37
N ARG A 43 -12.89 6.92 -0.74
CA ARG A 43 -12.79 5.94 -1.85
C ARG A 43 -11.57 6.26 -2.70
N PHE A 44 -10.88 5.22 -3.14
CA PHE A 44 -9.77 5.31 -4.09
C PHE A 44 -9.86 4.20 -5.15
N PRO A 45 -9.34 4.42 -6.36
CA PRO A 45 -9.06 3.34 -7.30
C PRO A 45 -7.84 2.55 -6.82
N LEU A 46 -8.04 1.25 -6.54
CA LEU A 46 -6.98 0.28 -6.34
C LEU A 46 -6.96 -0.66 -7.54
N VAL A 47 -5.85 -0.72 -8.27
CA VAL A 47 -5.73 -1.53 -9.50
C VAL A 47 -4.47 -2.38 -9.46
N VAL A 48 -4.43 -3.44 -10.26
CA VAL A 48 -3.20 -4.19 -10.52
C VAL A 48 -2.51 -3.60 -11.75
N GLY A 49 -1.42 -2.88 -11.53
CA GLY A 49 -0.92 -1.94 -12.54
C GLY A 49 0.05 -2.47 -13.57
N THR A 50 0.75 -3.57 -13.31
CA THR A 50 1.76 -4.14 -14.22
C THR A 50 1.68 -5.66 -14.26
N ARG A 51 2.38 -6.27 -15.24
CA ARG A 51 2.66 -7.73 -15.31
C ARG A 51 3.23 -8.37 -14.04
N TYR A 52 3.70 -7.57 -13.09
CA TYR A 52 4.28 -8.05 -11.82
C TYR A 52 3.24 -8.21 -10.69
N ASN A 53 1.95 -8.07 -11.00
CA ASN A 53 0.80 -8.17 -10.09
C ASN A 53 0.88 -7.22 -8.88
N ILE A 54 1.11 -5.94 -9.15
CA ILE A 54 1.40 -4.93 -8.12
C ILE A 54 0.16 -4.08 -7.84
N PRO A 55 -0.28 -3.99 -6.57
CA PRO A 55 -1.41 -3.15 -6.21
C PRO A 55 -1.03 -1.68 -6.20
N PHE A 56 -1.62 -0.90 -7.09
CA PHE A 56 -1.48 0.55 -7.13
C PHE A 56 -2.73 1.23 -6.60
N LEU A 57 -2.56 1.98 -5.51
CA LEU A 57 -3.57 2.92 -5.06
C LEU A 57 -3.35 4.26 -5.76
N LEU A 58 -4.30 4.67 -6.57
CA LEU A 58 -4.20 5.88 -7.39
C LEU A 58 -4.79 7.08 -6.63
N ALA A 59 -4.10 8.22 -6.65
CA ALA A 59 -4.52 9.45 -5.96
C ALA A 59 -5.73 10.15 -6.62
N ARG A 60 -6.87 9.47 -6.64
CA ARG A 60 -8.16 9.95 -7.14
C ARG A 60 -9.22 9.82 -6.06
N PRO A 61 -9.12 10.63 -4.99
CA PRO A 61 -10.04 10.54 -3.86
C PRO A 61 -11.49 10.73 -4.33
N GLY A 62 -12.38 9.90 -3.80
CA GLY A 62 -13.80 9.89 -4.14
C GLY A 62 -14.16 8.99 -5.32
N GLN A 63 -13.20 8.42 -6.05
CA GLN A 63 -13.42 7.41 -7.10
C GLN A 63 -13.08 6.00 -6.60
N GLY A 64 -13.56 4.97 -7.30
CA GLY A 64 -13.31 3.57 -6.94
C GLY A 64 -14.02 3.12 -5.67
N LYS A 65 -13.30 2.41 -4.80
CA LYS A 65 -13.88 1.68 -3.67
C LYS A 65 -13.26 2.14 -2.35
N HIS A 66 -13.93 1.81 -1.25
CA HIS A 66 -13.30 1.87 0.06
C HIS A 66 -12.32 0.71 0.18
N ILE A 67 -11.07 1.00 0.52
CA ILE A 67 -9.98 0.04 0.44
C ILE A 67 -9.79 -0.64 1.77
N GLN A 68 -9.79 -1.98 1.75
CA GLN A 68 -9.59 -2.82 2.91
C GLN A 68 -8.10 -3.10 3.12
N GLY A 69 -7.67 -3.05 4.38
CA GLY A 69 -6.28 -3.24 4.73
C GLY A 69 -6.04 -3.44 6.21
N GLU A 70 -4.80 -3.25 6.60
CA GLU A 70 -4.31 -3.49 7.95
C GLU A 70 -3.63 -2.25 8.51
N ILE A 71 -3.82 -1.99 9.80
CA ILE A 71 -3.23 -0.86 10.49
C ILE A 71 -2.09 -1.38 11.36
N TYR A 72 -0.91 -0.78 11.20
CA TYR A 72 0.27 -1.03 12.00
C TYR A 72 0.72 0.25 12.69
N GLU A 73 1.07 0.13 13.96
CA GLU A 73 1.90 1.14 14.62
C GLU A 73 3.37 0.79 14.34
N VAL A 74 4.19 1.76 13.97
CA VAL A 74 5.60 1.54 13.62
C VAL A 74 6.51 2.54 14.34
N ASP A 75 7.74 2.12 14.65
CA ASP A 75 8.79 3.05 15.11
C ASP A 75 9.38 3.86 13.94
N GLN A 76 10.17 4.90 14.25
CA GLN A 76 10.76 5.77 13.21
C GLN A 76 11.67 4.99 12.25
N ALA A 77 12.36 3.95 12.73
CA ALA A 77 13.23 3.12 11.91
C ALA A 77 12.43 2.35 10.86
N MET A 78 11.35 1.67 11.29
CA MET A 78 10.46 0.94 10.40
C MET A 78 9.79 1.89 9.40
N PHE A 79 9.33 3.07 9.85
CA PHE A 79 8.71 4.03 8.94
C PHE A 79 9.66 4.52 7.85
N GLY A 80 10.93 4.80 8.20
CA GLY A 80 11.96 5.12 7.21
C GLY A 80 12.28 3.98 6.24
N LYS A 81 12.22 2.71 6.71
CA LYS A 81 12.38 1.55 5.84
C LYS A 81 11.22 1.31 4.89
N LEU A 82 10.00 1.67 5.30
CA LEU A 82 8.85 1.68 4.39
C LEU A 82 9.01 2.78 3.33
N ASP A 83 9.52 3.97 3.70
CA ASP A 83 9.83 5.01 2.71
C ASP A 83 10.87 4.56 1.67
N GLU A 84 11.92 3.84 2.10
CA GLU A 84 12.90 3.25 1.18
C GLU A 84 12.28 2.18 0.28
N LEU A 85 11.43 1.30 0.82
CA LEU A 85 10.77 0.22 0.06
C LEU A 85 9.83 0.76 -1.02
N GLU A 86 9.07 1.80 -0.70
CA GLU A 86 8.06 2.39 -1.59
C GLU A 86 8.66 3.49 -2.49
N ASP A 87 9.99 3.65 -2.48
CA ASP A 87 10.75 4.70 -3.19
C ASP A 87 10.10 6.09 -3.04
N TYR A 88 9.77 6.45 -1.79
CA TYR A 88 9.17 7.74 -1.46
C TYR A 88 10.20 8.89 -1.54
N PRO A 89 9.88 10.04 -2.17
CA PRO A 89 8.61 10.42 -2.82
C PRO A 89 8.61 10.24 -4.35
N ASN A 90 9.49 9.42 -4.92
CA ASN A 90 9.69 9.30 -6.35
C ASN A 90 8.65 8.40 -7.02
N TYR A 91 8.45 7.18 -6.50
CA TYR A 91 7.49 6.20 -7.05
C TYR A 91 6.12 6.32 -6.38
N TYR A 92 6.07 6.08 -5.06
CA TYR A 92 4.90 6.41 -4.24
C TYR A 92 5.08 7.75 -3.54
N ASP A 93 3.98 8.48 -3.38
CA ASP A 93 3.83 9.51 -2.36
C ASP A 93 3.14 8.89 -1.13
N ARG A 94 3.00 9.64 -0.03
CA ARG A 94 2.22 9.25 1.13
C ARG A 94 1.41 10.41 1.68
N GLU A 95 0.25 10.10 2.23
CA GLU A 95 -0.58 11.07 2.95
C GLU A 95 -1.34 10.41 4.10
N GLU A 96 -1.81 11.21 5.06
CA GLU A 96 -2.68 10.72 6.12
C GLU A 96 -4.12 10.60 5.63
N GLN A 97 -4.74 9.45 5.87
CA GLN A 97 -6.15 9.21 5.54
C GLN A 97 -6.90 8.67 6.77
N PRO A 98 -8.19 9.04 6.92
CA PRO A 98 -9.08 8.44 7.91
C PRO A 98 -9.36 6.98 7.53
N ILE A 99 -9.03 6.08 8.46
CA ILE A 99 -9.30 4.65 8.35
C ILE A 99 -10.32 4.28 9.43
N ARG A 100 -11.45 3.72 9.00
CA ARG A 100 -12.45 3.15 9.90
C ARG A 100 -12.03 1.73 10.30
N THR A 101 -11.89 1.48 11.60
CA THR A 101 -11.54 0.16 12.16
C THR A 101 -12.74 -0.78 12.16
N GLU A 102 -12.51 -2.06 12.44
CA GLU A 102 -13.58 -3.05 12.66
C GLU A 102 -14.47 -2.73 13.88
N GLN A 103 -14.02 -1.84 14.78
CA GLN A 103 -14.79 -1.34 15.91
C GLN A 103 -15.55 -0.03 15.62
N ASP A 104 -15.63 0.39 14.35
CA ASP A 104 -16.22 1.67 13.92
C ASP A 104 -15.54 2.92 14.53
N GLU A 105 -14.26 2.80 14.91
CA GLU A 105 -13.43 3.94 15.30
C GLU A 105 -12.69 4.48 14.09
N THR A 106 -12.54 5.81 13.99
CA THR A 106 -11.73 6.44 12.94
C THR A 106 -10.33 6.75 13.47
N VAL A 107 -9.30 6.28 12.76
CA VAL A 107 -7.90 6.57 13.07
C VAL A 107 -7.19 7.15 11.85
N GLN A 108 -6.39 8.19 12.08
CA GLN A 108 -5.50 8.73 11.04
C GLN A 108 -4.30 7.80 10.85
N CYS A 109 -4.08 7.38 9.61
CA CYS A 109 -2.94 6.54 9.22
C CYS A 109 -2.27 7.10 7.98
N TRP A 110 -0.95 7.03 7.94
CA TRP A 110 -0.19 7.20 6.70
C TRP A 110 -0.49 6.06 5.75
N LEU A 111 -0.71 6.37 4.48
CA LEU A 111 -0.77 5.38 3.41
C LEU A 111 0.04 5.84 2.21
N TYR A 112 0.56 4.89 1.45
CA TYR A 112 1.31 5.14 0.21
C TYR A 112 0.36 5.11 -0.98
N LEU A 113 0.54 6.03 -1.93
CA LEU A 113 -0.30 6.15 -3.13
C LEU A 113 0.47 6.78 -4.29
N ILE A 114 0.05 6.48 -5.52
CA ILE A 114 0.67 7.04 -6.73
C ILE A 114 -0.11 8.29 -7.14
N ARG A 115 0.57 9.43 -7.21
CA ARG A 115 -0.03 10.70 -7.66
C ARG A 115 0.05 10.90 -9.17
N ASN A 116 1.19 10.54 -9.76
CA ASN A 116 1.46 10.71 -11.18
C ASN A 116 1.29 9.36 -11.87
N PHE A 117 0.14 9.14 -12.50
CA PHE A 117 -0.18 7.89 -13.18
C PHE A 117 -0.93 8.17 -14.49
N PRO A 118 -0.83 7.29 -15.50
CA PRO A 118 -1.59 7.46 -16.73
C PRO A 118 -3.07 7.09 -16.53
N GLU A 119 -3.98 7.90 -17.10
CA GLU A 119 -5.43 7.73 -17.00
C GLU A 119 -5.92 6.33 -17.42
N LYS A 120 -5.18 5.65 -18.31
CA LYS A 120 -5.49 4.28 -18.75
C LYS A 120 -5.60 3.28 -17.58
N LEU A 121 -4.88 3.51 -16.49
CA LEU A 121 -4.96 2.66 -15.30
C LEU A 121 -6.33 2.72 -14.62
N LEU A 122 -7.09 3.81 -14.78
CA LEU A 122 -8.44 3.91 -14.20
C LEU A 122 -9.46 3.01 -14.90
N ALA A 123 -9.16 2.57 -16.13
CA ALA A 123 -9.99 1.63 -16.89
C ALA A 123 -9.76 0.16 -16.48
N LYS A 124 -8.70 -0.13 -15.71
CA LYS A 124 -8.46 -1.47 -15.16
C LYS A 124 -9.52 -1.82 -14.09
N GLU A 125 -9.63 -3.11 -13.79
CA GLU A 125 -10.49 -3.58 -12.71
C GLU A 125 -10.08 -2.93 -11.37
N GLN A 126 -11.07 -2.37 -10.67
CA GLN A 126 -10.86 -1.68 -9.40
C GLN A 126 -11.23 -2.60 -8.23
N LEU A 127 -10.24 -2.88 -7.40
CA LEU A 127 -10.33 -3.79 -6.27
C LEU A 127 -10.75 -3.07 -4.99
N GLU A 128 -11.39 -3.79 -4.08
CA GLU A 128 -11.60 -3.34 -2.69
C GLU A 128 -10.51 -3.88 -1.75
N SER A 129 -9.94 -5.04 -2.07
CA SER A 129 -8.86 -5.68 -1.34
C SER A 129 -7.96 -6.39 -2.35
N TYR A 130 -6.66 -6.15 -2.26
CA TYR A 130 -5.66 -6.90 -3.01
C TYR A 130 -5.39 -8.26 -2.35
N HIS A 131 -5.23 -9.30 -3.17
CA HIS A 131 -4.71 -10.60 -2.75
C HIS A 131 -3.81 -11.17 -3.84
N ASN A 132 -2.62 -11.62 -3.46
CA ASN A 132 -1.78 -12.39 -4.35
C ASN A 132 -2.39 -13.80 -4.59
N THR A 133 -2.47 -14.24 -5.84
CA THR A 133 -3.01 -15.57 -6.20
C THR A 133 -2.02 -16.38 -7.02
N PRO A 134 -2.09 -17.73 -6.99
CA PRO A 134 -1.25 -18.56 -7.85
C PRO A 134 -1.46 -18.31 -9.36
N GLU A 135 -2.65 -17.86 -9.75
CA GLU A 135 -3.00 -17.56 -11.14
C GLU A 135 -2.41 -16.22 -11.63
N GLN A 136 -2.14 -15.30 -10.70
CA GLN A 136 -1.49 -14.01 -10.95
C GLN A 136 -0.48 -13.75 -9.83
N PRO A 137 0.70 -14.40 -9.85
CA PRO A 137 1.65 -14.24 -8.77
C PRO A 137 2.34 -12.86 -8.82
N TYR A 138 2.48 -12.25 -7.65
CA TYR A 138 3.38 -11.13 -7.43
C TYR A 138 4.80 -11.52 -7.81
N SER A 139 5.51 -10.60 -8.47
CA SER A 139 6.90 -10.79 -8.86
C SER A 139 7.81 -9.83 -8.10
N GLU A 140 8.83 -10.38 -7.42
CA GLU A 140 9.82 -9.61 -6.66
C GLU A 140 10.70 -8.69 -7.52
N ASN A 141 10.70 -8.87 -8.85
CA ASN A 141 11.37 -7.97 -9.79
C ASN A 141 10.73 -6.56 -9.82
N TYR A 142 9.71 -6.29 -9.00
CA TYR A 142 9.16 -4.95 -8.81
C TYR A 142 10.19 -3.91 -8.37
N LEU A 143 11.26 -4.29 -7.64
CA LEU A 143 12.32 -3.33 -7.32
C LEU A 143 12.99 -2.74 -8.57
N ASP A 144 12.86 -3.42 -9.72
CA ASP A 144 13.32 -2.91 -11.01
C ASP A 144 12.27 -2.02 -11.69
N SER A 145 11.01 -2.00 -11.21
CA SER A 145 9.95 -1.19 -11.80
C SER A 145 10.20 0.29 -11.57
N GLN A 146 10.20 1.05 -12.65
CA GLN A 146 10.38 2.49 -12.64
C GLN A 146 9.04 3.20 -12.87
N PRO A 147 8.85 4.46 -12.44
CA PRO A 147 7.62 5.22 -12.70
C PRO A 147 7.23 5.26 -14.18
N GLU A 148 8.22 5.20 -15.09
CA GLU A 148 8.02 5.14 -16.53
C GLU A 148 7.27 3.88 -16.97
N ASP A 149 7.42 2.76 -16.26
CA ASP A 149 6.77 1.49 -16.59
C ASP A 149 5.25 1.57 -16.47
N LEU A 150 4.72 2.50 -15.65
CA LEU A 150 3.27 2.75 -15.57
C LEU A 150 2.66 3.10 -16.95
N ASN A 151 3.48 3.66 -17.85
CA ASN A 151 3.07 4.08 -19.18
C ASN A 151 3.27 3.00 -20.25
N THR A 152 4.03 1.94 -19.95
CA THR A 152 4.17 0.80 -20.86
C THR A 152 2.86 0.04 -20.95
N ASP A 153 2.52 -0.48 -22.13
CA ASP A 153 1.39 -1.39 -22.24
C ASP A 153 1.83 -2.76 -21.71
N ASP A 154 0.94 -3.46 -21.01
CA ASP A 154 1.17 -4.84 -20.57
C ASP A 154 1.29 -5.73 -21.82
N GLU A 155 2.47 -5.79 -22.44
CA GLU A 155 2.83 -6.76 -23.49
C GLU A 155 3.02 -8.17 -22.91
#